data_AF-A0A956PI94-F1
#
_entry.id   AF-A0A956PI94-F1
#
_cell.length_a   1.000
_cell.length_b   1.000
_cell.length_c   1.000
_cell.angle_alpha   90.00
_cell.angle_beta   90.00
_cell.angle_gamma   90.00
#
_symmetry.space_group_name_H-M   'P 1'
#
loop_
_entity.id
_entity.type
_entity.pdbx_description
1 polymer ?
#
loop_
_entity_poly.entity_id
_entity_poly.type
_entity_poly.pdbx_seq_one_letter_code
_entity_poly.pdbx_strand_id
1 'polypeptide(L)'
;MNAPDRIVDDTAIITVFFGDDELRLAAAEQALLEQSKQDLQADHFLLELVDSQTQSRLQTSLRDRFHYIAVEEQDRNQGLFQKEALYNLGWKRALATKRYRFFIFTDADVYSADPAWFRKIRRRLLDDPSRLVQGFRLVWDERDPDFIFQSLGSLHTQDVSRDLNINPGLCWGLDARTLVRGGGFNPFCIEGGGDCLFVAEYLNHREMAYELGLLQWEWYARLIRDLPYQARLDAVEVDLLHCFHGKFSERRAYETFQALSRLAPLETFVKIDETGLLAWKDPNCTERRLLRRRPELVDEEAVERVLASLGLPVARKAEEFSVRMAPFRIAPWATDKTAPSRQGPLSLFDAGWEYGEFKKGSWSDNVLHAGPNRELPVEFRSGSPRLTLRGKGETDHWNAVLAVRPNWTWADLSCLRALQMTVTTASGKETIRLCLHSIEPGEREYVSSEVVLALDDPESVTKTIPLERFEEESSFNLKRVRKVSIRGNRSCHLEITDVRVI
;
A
#
# COMPACT_ATOMS: atom_id res chain seq x y z
N MET A 1 15.34 48.29 -11.64
CA MET A 1 14.30 47.66 -10.81
C MET A 1 13.36 46.95 -11.75
N ASN A 2 13.47 45.62 -11.84
CA ASN A 2 12.53 44.82 -12.62
C ASN A 2 11.16 44.90 -11.93
N ALA A 3 10.09 45.06 -12.72
CA ALA A 3 8.73 45.01 -12.20
C ALA A 3 8.56 43.70 -11.40
N PRO A 4 7.86 43.71 -10.25
CA PRO A 4 7.58 42.48 -9.54
C PRO A 4 6.90 41.53 -10.52
N ASP A 5 7.51 40.35 -10.73
CA ASP A 5 6.93 39.29 -11.53
C ASP A 5 5.49 39.13 -11.08
N ARG A 6 4.55 39.38 -12.00
CA ARG A 6 3.13 39.15 -11.78
C ARG A 6 3.03 37.68 -11.37
N ILE A 7 2.68 37.42 -10.11
CA ILE A 7 2.44 36.07 -9.62
C ILE A 7 1.33 35.51 -10.50
N VAL A 8 1.69 34.61 -11.42
CA VAL A 8 0.72 33.96 -12.31
C VAL A 8 0.08 32.86 -11.49
N ASP A 9 -1.25 32.91 -11.35
CA ASP A 9 -2.07 31.81 -10.84
C ASP A 9 -1.99 30.62 -11.82
N ASP A 10 -0.86 29.91 -11.81
CA ASP A 10 -0.54 28.81 -12.71
C ASP A 10 -0.82 27.44 -12.10
N THR A 11 -1.43 27.40 -10.91
CA THR A 11 -1.66 26.18 -10.13
C THR A 11 -3.14 26.05 -9.80
N ALA A 12 -3.70 24.86 -10.05
CA ALA A 12 -5.03 24.48 -9.60
C ALA A 12 -4.91 23.43 -8.48
N ILE A 13 -5.65 23.61 -7.40
CA ILE A 13 -5.80 22.61 -6.35
C ILE A 13 -7.15 21.93 -6.57
N ILE A 14 -7.17 20.60 -6.62
CA ILE A 14 -8.35 19.78 -6.87
C ILE A 14 -8.60 18.93 -5.62
N THR A 15 -9.67 19.23 -4.90
CA THR A 15 -10.15 18.44 -3.77
C THR A 15 -11.47 17.78 -4.14
N VAL A 16 -11.64 16.54 -3.73
CA VAL A 16 -12.88 15.77 -3.96
C VAL A 16 -13.46 15.33 -2.63
N PHE A 17 -14.78 15.42 -2.52
CA PHE A 17 -15.51 14.99 -1.35
C PHE A 17 -16.68 14.10 -1.79
N PHE A 18 -16.82 12.96 -1.14
CA PHE A 18 -17.95 12.04 -1.30
C PHE A 18 -18.14 11.26 0.00
N GLY A 19 -19.39 10.96 0.35
CA GLY A 19 -19.76 10.31 1.60
C GLY A 19 -20.91 11.03 2.29
N ASP A 20 -21.71 10.28 3.04
CA ASP A 20 -22.96 10.74 3.64
C ASP A 20 -23.00 10.58 5.17
N ASP A 21 -21.93 10.14 5.81
CA ASP A 21 -21.88 10.08 7.27
C ASP A 21 -21.41 11.41 7.88
N GLU A 22 -22.00 11.76 9.03
CA GLU A 22 -21.72 13.01 9.76
C GLU A 22 -20.26 13.15 10.17
N LEU A 23 -19.58 12.03 10.42
CA LEU A 23 -18.20 12.03 10.87
C LEU A 23 -17.24 12.40 9.73
N ARG A 24 -17.45 11.85 8.52
CA ARG A 24 -16.75 12.27 7.30
C ARG A 24 -17.03 13.71 6.95
N LEU A 25 -18.29 14.17 7.07
CA LEU A 25 -18.63 15.56 6.82
C LEU A 25 -17.86 16.49 7.76
N ALA A 26 -17.86 16.21 9.07
CA ALA A 26 -17.10 16.99 10.04
C ALA A 26 -15.58 16.99 9.78
N ALA A 27 -15.03 15.82 9.45
CA ALA A 27 -13.61 15.67 9.09
C ALA A 27 -13.25 16.51 7.85
N ALA A 28 -14.10 16.46 6.81
CA ALA A 28 -13.93 17.21 5.58
C ALA A 28 -14.04 18.72 5.83
N GLU A 29 -15.05 19.18 6.59
CA GLU A 29 -15.21 20.61 6.89
C GLU A 29 -14.01 21.18 7.64
N GLN A 30 -13.48 20.43 8.61
CA GLN A 30 -12.27 20.81 9.35
C GLN A 30 -11.06 20.91 8.41
N ALA A 31 -10.76 19.86 7.65
CA ALA A 31 -9.59 19.83 6.78
C ALA A 31 -9.70 20.87 5.65
N LEU A 32 -10.86 21.01 5.00
CA LEU A 32 -11.08 22.04 3.97
C LEU A 32 -10.90 23.46 4.53
N LEU A 33 -11.35 23.73 5.76
CA LEU A 33 -11.12 25.02 6.40
C LEU A 33 -9.62 25.31 6.54
N GLU A 34 -8.83 24.34 6.98
CA GLU A 34 -7.37 24.48 7.09
C GLU A 34 -6.65 24.52 5.73
N GLN A 35 -7.13 23.76 4.73
CA GLN A 35 -6.65 23.86 3.35
C GLN A 35 -6.88 25.26 2.77
N SER A 36 -8.00 25.93 3.11
CA SER A 36 -8.29 27.29 2.63
C SER A 36 -7.36 28.37 3.21
N LYS A 37 -6.58 28.04 4.25
CA LYS A 37 -5.61 28.95 4.89
C LYS A 37 -4.19 28.82 4.35
N GLN A 38 -3.95 27.90 3.41
CA GLN A 38 -2.64 27.68 2.82
C GLN A 38 -2.21 28.93 2.01
N ASP A 39 -0.93 29.25 2.02
CA ASP A 39 -0.42 30.55 1.54
C ASP A 39 -0.14 30.62 0.03
N LEU A 40 -0.35 29.51 -0.69
CA LEU A 40 -0.25 29.51 -2.13
C LEU A 40 -1.45 30.22 -2.74
N GLN A 41 -1.20 31.31 -3.48
CA GLN A 41 -2.20 31.90 -4.36
C GLN A 41 -2.47 30.94 -5.54
N ALA A 42 -3.57 30.20 -5.46
CA ALA A 42 -3.99 29.21 -6.43
C ALA A 42 -5.52 29.11 -6.45
N ASP A 43 -6.06 28.65 -7.57
CA ASP A 43 -7.49 28.36 -7.65
C ASP A 43 -7.76 26.97 -7.09
N HIS A 44 -8.64 26.92 -6.08
CA HIS A 44 -8.99 25.69 -5.40
C HIS A 44 -10.38 25.23 -5.83
N PHE A 45 -10.43 24.15 -6.60
CA PHE A 45 -11.65 23.47 -7.04
C PHE A 45 -12.05 22.41 -6.03
N LEU A 46 -13.30 22.48 -5.58
CA LEU A 46 -13.91 21.49 -4.68
C LEU A 46 -15.03 20.80 -5.43
N LEU A 47 -14.85 19.51 -5.71
CA LEU A 47 -15.88 18.67 -6.32
C LEU A 47 -16.54 17.83 -5.25
N GLU A 48 -17.84 18.03 -5.05
CA GLU A 48 -18.64 17.22 -4.13
C GLU A 48 -19.57 16.32 -4.93
N LEU A 49 -19.53 15.02 -4.66
CA LEU A 49 -20.54 14.09 -5.13
C LEU A 49 -21.80 14.26 -4.26
N VAL A 50 -22.89 14.69 -4.88
CA VAL A 50 -24.18 14.92 -4.20
C VAL A 50 -25.22 13.93 -4.74
N ASP A 51 -26.04 13.34 -3.87
CA ASP A 51 -27.20 12.57 -4.35
C ASP A 51 -28.17 13.52 -5.07
N SER A 52 -28.69 13.12 -6.23
CA SER A 52 -29.78 13.75 -6.99
C SER A 52 -30.92 14.34 -6.16
N GLN A 53 -31.22 13.76 -4.99
CA GLN A 53 -32.30 14.23 -4.11
C GLN A 53 -31.84 15.24 -3.05
N THR A 54 -30.54 15.41 -2.85
CA THR A 54 -29.97 16.20 -1.77
C THR A 54 -29.17 17.38 -2.30
N GLN A 55 -29.23 18.51 -1.59
CA GLN A 55 -28.26 19.58 -1.79
C GLN A 55 -26.95 19.20 -1.09
N SER A 56 -25.88 19.90 -1.48
CA SER A 56 -24.62 19.91 -0.73
C SER A 56 -24.84 19.99 0.77
N ARG A 57 -24.08 19.19 1.52
CA ARG A 57 -24.12 19.20 2.99
C ARG A 57 -23.04 20.08 3.61
N LEU A 58 -22.06 20.48 2.81
CA LEU A 58 -21.03 21.42 3.23
C LEU A 58 -21.65 22.79 3.52
N GLN A 59 -21.23 23.40 4.63
CA GLN A 59 -21.61 24.76 4.96
C GLN A 59 -21.37 25.72 3.79
N THR A 60 -22.35 26.56 3.47
CA THR A 60 -22.25 27.56 2.38
C THR A 60 -21.02 28.47 2.56
N SER A 61 -20.74 28.90 3.79
CA SER A 61 -19.57 29.73 4.13
C SER A 61 -18.22 29.06 3.82
N LEU A 62 -18.18 27.72 3.86
CA LEU A 62 -17.02 26.95 3.48
C LEU A 62 -16.94 26.82 1.96
N ARG A 63 -18.06 26.49 1.30
CA ARG A 63 -18.14 26.36 -0.17
C ARG A 63 -17.72 27.63 -0.91
N ASP A 64 -18.11 28.80 -0.40
CA ASP A 64 -17.80 30.10 -1.00
C ASP A 64 -16.29 30.41 -1.03
N ARG A 65 -15.46 29.62 -0.35
CA ARG A 65 -13.99 29.72 -0.38
C ARG A 65 -13.36 29.01 -1.58
N PHE A 66 -14.14 28.21 -2.31
CA PHE A 66 -13.65 27.35 -3.39
C PHE A 66 -14.41 27.62 -4.69
N HIS A 67 -13.81 27.20 -5.80
CA HIS A 67 -14.53 26.95 -7.05
C HIS A 67 -15.34 25.66 -6.88
N TYR A 68 -16.47 25.79 -6.18
CA TYR A 68 -17.33 24.66 -5.81
C TYR A 68 -18.09 24.10 -7.03
N ILE A 69 -18.08 22.78 -7.16
CA ILE A 69 -18.75 22.04 -8.22
C ILE A 69 -19.51 20.87 -7.57
N ALA A 70 -20.84 20.96 -7.57
CA ALA A 70 -21.68 19.82 -7.27
C ALA A 70 -21.70 18.87 -8.48
N VAL A 71 -21.40 17.59 -8.25
CA VAL A 71 -21.49 16.52 -9.24
C VAL A 71 -22.60 15.59 -8.80
N GLU A 72 -23.67 15.52 -9.59
CA GLU A 72 -24.86 14.75 -9.26
C GLU A 72 -24.61 13.24 -9.43
N GLU A 73 -24.79 12.49 -8.35
CA GLU A 73 -24.78 11.03 -8.34
C GLU A 73 -26.16 10.51 -8.79
N GLN A 74 -26.16 9.63 -9.79
CA GLN A 74 -27.35 8.92 -10.24
C GLN A 74 -27.37 7.50 -9.68
N ASP A 75 -28.53 6.83 -9.74
CA ASP A 75 -28.69 5.44 -9.29
C ASP A 75 -27.65 4.47 -9.86
N ARG A 76 -27.18 4.69 -11.08
CA ARG A 76 -26.17 3.84 -11.72
C ARG A 76 -24.74 4.07 -11.19
N ASN A 77 -24.48 5.15 -10.47
CA ASN A 77 -23.16 5.49 -9.91
C ASN A 77 -23.03 5.00 -8.45
N GLN A 78 -24.16 4.86 -7.75
CA GLN A 78 -24.22 4.52 -6.34
C GLN A 78 -23.45 3.25 -5.96
N GLY A 79 -22.70 3.38 -4.86
CA GLY A 79 -21.94 2.30 -4.24
C GLY A 79 -20.58 2.04 -4.87
N LEU A 80 -20.17 2.86 -5.84
CA LEU A 80 -18.83 2.84 -6.44
C LEU A 80 -17.95 3.92 -5.80
N PHE A 81 -16.66 3.64 -5.64
CA PHE A 81 -15.69 4.63 -5.20
C PHE A 81 -15.39 5.62 -6.34
N GLN A 82 -15.67 6.93 -6.13
CA GLN A 82 -15.65 7.94 -7.21
C GLN A 82 -14.44 8.89 -7.19
N LYS A 83 -13.51 8.75 -6.24
CA LYS A 83 -12.39 9.68 -6.01
C LYS A 83 -11.65 10.04 -7.31
N GLU A 84 -11.15 9.04 -8.04
CA GLU A 84 -10.35 9.24 -9.25
C GLU A 84 -11.18 9.78 -10.43
N ALA A 85 -12.46 9.42 -10.51
CA ALA A 85 -13.39 9.98 -11.49
C ALA A 85 -13.64 11.48 -11.23
N LEU A 86 -13.85 11.86 -9.97
CA LEU A 86 -14.01 13.24 -9.54
C LEU A 86 -12.72 14.06 -9.75
N TYR A 87 -11.55 13.51 -9.43
CA TYR A 87 -10.27 14.17 -9.78
C TYR A 87 -10.18 14.43 -11.27
N ASN A 88 -10.58 13.45 -12.09
CA ASN A 88 -10.59 13.59 -13.54
C ASN A 88 -11.51 14.69 -14.05
N LEU A 89 -12.69 14.85 -13.44
CA LEU A 89 -13.59 15.96 -13.73
C LEU A 89 -12.97 17.30 -13.34
N GLY A 90 -12.41 17.38 -12.13
CA GLY A 90 -11.81 18.60 -11.58
C GLY A 90 -10.68 19.14 -12.44
N TRP A 91 -9.69 18.31 -12.77
CA TRP A 91 -8.55 18.79 -13.55
C TRP A 91 -8.92 19.12 -14.99
N LYS A 92 -9.86 18.38 -15.62
CA LYS A 92 -10.35 18.71 -16.98
C LYS A 92 -11.09 20.04 -16.99
N ARG A 93 -11.92 20.29 -15.97
CA ARG A 93 -12.65 21.56 -15.80
C ARG A 93 -11.67 22.72 -15.62
N ALA A 94 -10.67 22.55 -14.77
CA ALA A 94 -9.61 23.53 -14.60
C ALA A 94 -8.82 23.75 -15.91
N LEU A 95 -8.42 22.69 -16.61
CA LEU A 95 -7.65 22.79 -17.85
C LEU A 95 -8.40 23.50 -19.00
N ALA A 96 -9.74 23.44 -19.01
CA ALA A 96 -10.56 24.16 -19.99
C ALA A 96 -10.34 25.69 -19.96
N THR A 97 -9.84 26.24 -18.85
CA THR A 97 -9.46 27.66 -18.71
C THR A 97 -8.08 27.98 -19.31
N LYS A 98 -7.29 26.96 -19.68
CA LYS A 98 -5.96 27.03 -20.32
C LYS A 98 -4.91 27.87 -19.59
N ARG A 99 -5.08 28.15 -18.28
CA ARG A 99 -4.13 28.96 -17.49
C ARG A 99 -3.20 28.15 -16.59
N TYR A 100 -3.58 26.92 -16.23
CA TYR A 100 -2.83 26.15 -15.24
C TYR A 100 -1.74 25.30 -15.87
N ARG A 101 -0.56 25.37 -15.26
CA ARG A 101 0.59 24.50 -15.52
C ARG A 101 0.70 23.39 -14.49
N PHE A 102 0.33 23.64 -13.23
CA PHE A 102 0.46 22.68 -12.14
C PHE A 102 -0.88 22.31 -11.56
N PHE A 103 -0.98 21.07 -11.10
CA PHE A 103 -2.16 20.53 -10.43
C PHE A 103 -1.74 19.89 -9.11
N ILE A 104 -2.44 20.23 -8.04
CA ILE A 104 -2.31 19.58 -6.74
C ILE A 104 -3.63 18.88 -6.46
N PHE A 105 -3.59 17.59 -6.18
CA PHE A 105 -4.74 16.78 -5.79
C PHE A 105 -4.64 16.51 -4.30
N THR A 106 -5.74 16.65 -3.57
CA THR A 106 -5.76 16.33 -2.14
C THR A 106 -7.08 15.69 -1.74
N ASP A 107 -7.04 14.82 -0.75
CA ASP A 107 -8.25 14.36 -0.07
C ASP A 107 -8.86 15.48 0.77
N ALA A 108 -10.17 15.42 0.98
CA ALA A 108 -10.92 16.47 1.69
C ALA A 108 -10.73 16.43 3.21
N ASP A 109 -10.20 15.34 3.75
CA ASP A 109 -10.07 15.00 5.17
C ASP A 109 -8.63 15.10 5.70
N VAL A 110 -7.71 15.64 4.91
CA VAL A 110 -6.31 15.85 5.32
C VAL A 110 -5.89 17.31 5.21
N TYR A 111 -4.99 17.75 6.09
CA TYR A 111 -4.38 19.08 5.98
C TYR A 111 -2.97 19.09 6.56
N SER A 112 -2.22 20.17 6.33
CA SER A 112 -0.98 20.43 7.05
C SER A 112 -1.10 21.68 7.91
N ALA A 113 -0.51 21.62 9.11
CA ALA A 113 -0.30 22.79 9.95
C ALA A 113 0.76 23.75 9.38
N ASP A 114 1.59 23.31 8.43
CA ASP A 114 2.52 24.17 7.70
C ASP A 114 1.77 24.96 6.61
N PRO A 115 1.61 26.29 6.72
CA PRO A 115 0.90 27.10 5.73
C PRO A 115 1.53 27.08 4.34
N ALA A 116 2.81 26.69 4.25
CA ALA A 116 3.57 26.62 3.01
C ALA A 116 3.37 25.30 2.26
N TRP A 117 2.49 24.40 2.72
CA TRP A 117 2.34 23.04 2.19
C TRP A 117 2.17 23.01 0.66
N PHE A 118 1.14 23.67 0.12
CA PHE A 118 0.91 23.71 -1.33
C PHE A 118 2.03 24.43 -2.09
N ARG A 119 2.59 25.49 -1.50
CA ARG A 119 3.71 26.23 -2.10
C ARG A 119 4.97 25.37 -2.21
N LYS A 120 5.25 24.51 -1.23
CA LYS A 120 6.35 23.53 -1.26
C LYS A 120 6.15 22.50 -2.38
N ILE A 121 4.92 21.99 -2.55
CA ILE A 121 4.61 21.05 -3.65
C ILE A 121 4.86 21.72 -5.01
N ARG A 122 4.29 22.92 -5.22
CA ARG A 122 4.49 23.69 -6.44
C ARG A 122 5.95 23.96 -6.73
N ARG A 123 6.75 24.29 -5.71
CA ARG A 123 8.19 24.52 -5.86
C ARG A 123 8.92 23.28 -6.40
N ARG A 124 8.62 22.09 -5.87
CA ARG A 124 9.21 20.84 -6.37
C ARG A 124 8.87 20.57 -7.84
N LEU A 125 7.63 20.87 -8.25
CA LEU A 125 7.21 20.76 -9.66
C LEU A 125 7.85 21.81 -10.58
N LEU A 126 8.11 23.01 -10.06
CA LEU A 126 8.85 24.05 -10.77
C LEU A 126 10.30 23.64 -11.02
N ASP A 127 10.94 23.06 -10.00
CA ASP A 127 12.33 22.60 -10.08
C ASP A 127 12.50 21.49 -11.13
N ASP A 128 11.52 20.57 -11.23
CA ASP A 128 11.52 19.50 -12.23
C ASP A 128 10.08 19.04 -12.56
N PRO A 129 9.51 19.48 -13.70
CA PRO A 129 8.13 19.15 -14.07
C PRO A 129 7.94 17.71 -14.53
N SER A 130 9.00 16.89 -14.60
CA SER A 130 8.89 15.46 -14.87
C SER A 130 8.56 14.63 -13.63
N ARG A 131 8.47 15.27 -12.45
CA ARG A 131 8.18 14.62 -11.18
C ARG A 131 6.69 14.50 -10.90
N LEU A 132 6.32 13.42 -10.22
CA LEU A 132 5.17 13.34 -9.35
C LEU A 132 5.64 13.65 -7.93
N VAL A 133 5.04 14.66 -7.32
CA VAL A 133 5.42 15.12 -5.99
C VAL A 133 4.37 14.66 -5.00
N GLN A 134 4.69 13.72 -4.12
CA GLN A 134 3.80 13.39 -3.03
C GLN A 134 3.78 14.53 -2.01
N GLY A 135 2.58 14.91 -1.57
CA GLY A 135 2.36 16.12 -0.79
C GLY A 135 2.85 16.06 0.65
N PHE A 136 3.54 15.01 1.09
CA PHE A 136 3.87 14.85 2.50
C PHE A 136 5.04 13.91 2.75
N ARG A 137 5.46 13.86 4.02
CA ARG A 137 6.46 12.97 4.58
C ARG A 137 5.84 11.94 5.49
N LEU A 138 5.06 12.40 6.47
CA LEU A 138 4.26 11.56 7.35
C LEU A 138 2.81 12.01 7.29
N VAL A 139 1.91 11.08 7.57
CA VAL A 139 0.52 11.38 7.91
C VAL A 139 0.18 10.62 9.17
N TRP A 140 -0.58 11.26 10.06
CA TRP A 140 -1.20 10.56 11.17
C TRP A 140 -2.58 11.10 11.49
N ASP A 141 -3.35 10.29 12.20
CA ASP A 141 -4.62 10.69 12.82
C ASP A 141 -4.42 10.85 14.33
N GLU A 142 -4.91 11.94 14.92
CA GLU A 142 -4.78 12.18 16.36
C GLU A 142 -5.66 11.25 17.21
N ARG A 143 -6.73 10.68 16.63
CA ARG A 143 -7.71 9.84 17.32
C ARG A 143 -7.60 8.37 16.94
N ASP A 144 -6.94 8.04 15.83
CA ASP A 144 -6.65 6.67 15.41
C ASP A 144 -5.14 6.39 15.43
N PRO A 145 -4.60 5.80 16.50
CA PRO A 145 -3.16 5.54 16.61
C PRO A 145 -2.65 4.53 15.58
N ASP A 146 -3.54 3.73 14.98
CA ASP A 146 -3.19 2.77 13.92
C ASP A 146 -3.01 3.49 12.58
N PHE A 147 -3.50 4.73 12.46
CA PHE A 147 -3.34 5.54 11.26
C PHE A 147 -2.08 6.39 11.38
N ILE A 148 -0.92 5.76 11.19
CA ILE A 148 0.36 6.45 11.02
C ILE A 148 1.09 5.87 9.82
N PHE A 149 1.36 6.72 8.83
CA PHE A 149 1.97 6.28 7.58
C PHE A 149 3.06 7.23 7.12
N GLN A 150 4.04 6.66 6.44
CA GLN A 150 5.04 7.37 5.69
C GLN A 150 4.59 7.55 4.24
N SER A 151 4.93 8.69 3.65
CA SER A 151 4.84 8.89 2.21
C SER A 151 5.79 7.95 1.46
N LEU A 152 5.29 7.38 0.37
CA LEU A 152 6.11 6.67 -0.61
C LEU A 152 7.24 7.56 -1.15
N GLY A 153 6.92 8.77 -1.59
CA GLY A 153 7.90 9.72 -2.08
C GLY A 153 9.00 10.03 -1.07
N SER A 154 8.64 10.18 0.21
CA SER A 154 9.61 10.46 1.26
C SER A 154 10.46 9.25 1.63
N LEU A 155 9.92 8.03 1.59
CA LEU A 155 10.73 6.81 1.71
C LEU A 155 11.82 6.74 0.63
N HIS A 156 11.54 7.25 -0.57
CA HIS A 156 12.45 7.21 -1.70
C HIS A 156 13.41 8.38 -1.80
N THR A 157 13.00 9.57 -1.36
CA THR A 157 13.75 10.81 -1.60
C THR A 157 14.33 11.44 -0.34
N GLN A 158 13.89 10.99 0.84
CA GLN A 158 14.27 11.54 2.13
C GLN A 158 14.83 10.45 3.05
N ASP A 159 15.74 10.81 3.95
CA ASP A 159 16.36 9.87 4.90
C ASP A 159 15.47 9.72 6.16
N VAL A 160 14.28 9.16 5.96
CA VAL A 160 13.27 8.98 7.02
C VAL A 160 13.21 7.52 7.47
N SER A 161 12.81 7.32 8.73
CA SER A 161 12.62 5.98 9.34
C SER A 161 11.80 5.06 8.44
N ARG A 162 12.33 3.88 8.11
CA ARG A 162 11.67 2.88 7.24
C ARG A 162 10.76 1.90 8.00
N ASP A 163 10.44 2.23 9.25
CA ASP A 163 9.73 1.33 10.17
C ASP A 163 8.22 1.58 10.19
N LEU A 164 7.72 2.52 9.37
CA LEU A 164 6.29 2.83 9.26
C LEU A 164 5.67 2.17 8.02
N ASN A 165 4.38 1.88 8.11
CA ASN A 165 3.58 1.53 6.94
C ASN A 165 3.61 2.68 5.93
N ILE A 166 3.50 2.35 4.64
CA ILE A 166 3.57 3.34 3.57
C ILE A 166 2.15 3.66 3.09
N ASN A 167 1.87 4.93 2.79
CA ASN A 167 0.63 5.37 2.18
C ASN A 167 0.93 6.04 0.82
N PRO A 168 0.38 5.55 -0.30
CA PRO A 168 0.59 6.12 -1.62
C PRO A 168 -0.37 7.26 -1.95
N GLY A 169 -1.39 7.51 -1.13
CA GLY A 169 -2.51 8.38 -1.48
C GLY A 169 -2.40 9.78 -0.93
N LEU A 170 -3.57 10.33 -0.59
CA LEU A 170 -3.82 11.59 0.13
C LEU A 170 -3.50 12.88 -0.61
N CYS A 171 -2.30 13.05 -1.16
CA CYS A 171 -1.93 14.28 -1.84
C CYS A 171 -0.83 14.11 -2.88
N TRP A 172 -1.06 14.64 -4.09
CA TRP A 172 -0.15 14.56 -5.22
C TRP A 172 -0.07 15.85 -6.02
N GLY A 173 1.15 16.24 -6.41
CA GLY A 173 1.43 17.33 -7.33
C GLY A 173 1.90 16.84 -8.69
N LEU A 174 1.39 17.44 -9.77
CA LEU A 174 1.70 17.09 -11.15
C LEU A 174 1.82 18.33 -12.06
N ASP A 175 2.66 18.24 -13.10
CA ASP A 175 2.61 19.13 -14.26
C ASP A 175 1.45 18.72 -15.19
N ALA A 176 0.78 19.70 -15.80
CA ALA A 176 -0.35 19.51 -16.72
C ALA A 176 -0.02 18.55 -17.86
N ARG A 177 1.22 18.57 -18.37
CA ARG A 177 1.64 17.70 -19.47
C ARG A 177 1.71 16.24 -19.03
N THR A 178 2.17 15.98 -17.81
CA THR A 178 2.19 14.65 -17.20
C THR A 178 0.76 14.13 -17.11
N LEU A 179 -0.13 14.92 -16.52
CA LEU A 179 -1.54 14.55 -16.36
C LEU A 179 -2.24 14.27 -17.70
N VAL A 180 -2.04 15.12 -18.71
CA VAL A 180 -2.60 14.94 -20.07
C VAL A 180 -2.02 13.70 -20.75
N ARG A 181 -0.70 13.49 -20.69
CA ARG A 181 -0.05 12.32 -21.30
C ARG A 181 -0.47 11.01 -20.65
N GLY A 182 -0.74 11.01 -19.35
CA GLY A 182 -1.22 9.84 -18.61
C GLY A 182 -2.73 9.64 -18.69
N GLY A 183 -3.46 10.57 -19.32
CA GLY A 183 -4.92 10.51 -19.40
C GLY A 183 -5.62 10.63 -18.04
N GLY A 184 -4.99 11.28 -17.06
CA GLY A 184 -5.52 11.43 -15.70
C GLY A 184 -5.38 10.19 -14.82
N PHE A 185 -6.19 10.13 -13.76
CA PHE A 185 -6.25 9.01 -12.82
C PHE A 185 -7.06 7.85 -13.39
N ASN A 186 -6.79 6.62 -12.96
CA ASN A 186 -7.58 5.46 -13.36
C ASN A 186 -8.86 5.34 -12.52
N PRO A 187 -10.06 5.55 -13.09
CA PRO A 187 -11.31 5.56 -12.33
C PRO A 187 -11.89 4.18 -12.07
N PHE A 188 -11.29 3.09 -12.56
CA PHE A 188 -11.91 1.76 -12.55
C PHE A 188 -11.71 0.99 -11.22
N CYS A 189 -11.16 1.64 -10.20
CA CYS A 189 -10.97 1.05 -8.87
C CYS A 189 -12.24 1.21 -8.01
N ILE A 190 -13.17 0.25 -8.10
CA ILE A 190 -14.54 0.39 -7.58
C ILE A 190 -14.67 0.47 -6.04
N GLU A 191 -13.62 0.08 -5.31
CA GLU A 191 -13.63 -0.04 -3.83
C GLU A 191 -12.41 0.65 -3.17
N GLY A 192 -11.86 1.66 -3.84
CA GLY A 192 -10.62 2.32 -3.38
C GLY A 192 -9.36 1.54 -3.75
N GLY A 193 -8.19 2.08 -3.41
CA GLY A 193 -6.90 1.60 -3.91
C GLY A 193 -6.50 2.19 -5.27
N GLY A 194 -7.21 3.22 -5.75
CA GLY A 194 -6.85 3.95 -6.96
C GLY A 194 -5.54 4.73 -6.83
N ASP A 195 -5.15 5.14 -5.63
CA ASP A 195 -3.83 5.71 -5.35
C ASP A 195 -2.70 4.70 -5.63
N CYS A 196 -2.91 3.42 -5.30
CA CYS A 196 -1.96 2.36 -5.64
C CYS A 196 -1.90 2.10 -7.16
N LEU A 197 -3.04 2.21 -7.88
CA LEU A 197 -3.06 2.12 -9.34
C LEU A 197 -2.32 3.31 -9.96
N PHE A 198 -2.54 4.51 -9.44
CA PHE A 198 -1.85 5.71 -9.88
C PHE A 198 -0.34 5.56 -9.76
N VAL A 199 0.15 5.10 -8.61
CA VAL A 199 1.57 4.75 -8.43
C VAL A 199 2.00 3.67 -9.43
N ALA A 200 1.19 2.63 -9.61
CA ALA A 200 1.52 1.55 -10.54
C ALA A 200 1.60 1.97 -12.01
N GLU A 201 0.80 2.92 -12.44
CA GLU A 201 0.77 3.37 -13.82
C GLU A 201 1.86 4.40 -14.13
N TYR A 202 2.03 5.37 -13.23
CA TYR A 202 2.90 6.52 -13.46
C TYR A 202 4.33 6.34 -12.94
N LEU A 203 4.52 5.48 -11.94
CA LEU A 203 5.80 5.30 -11.28
C LEU A 203 6.34 3.88 -11.46
N ASN A 204 5.49 2.84 -11.47
CA ASN A 204 6.02 1.49 -11.55
C ASN A 204 6.61 1.24 -12.93
N HIS A 205 7.93 1.05 -12.94
CA HIS A 205 8.65 0.42 -14.04
C HIS A 205 9.33 -0.83 -13.51
N ARG A 206 10.10 -1.51 -14.37
CA ARG A 206 10.95 -2.64 -13.96
C ARG A 206 11.86 -2.32 -12.76
N GLU A 207 12.02 -1.04 -12.43
CA GLU A 207 12.85 -0.55 -11.36
C GLU A 207 12.08 0.32 -10.30
N MET A 208 10.77 0.16 -10.17
CA MET A 208 10.01 0.72 -9.03
C MET A 208 8.74 -0.12 -8.89
N ALA A 209 8.55 -0.79 -7.76
CA ALA A 209 7.34 -1.61 -7.53
C ALA A 209 6.92 -1.43 -6.09
N TYR A 210 5.84 -0.68 -5.90
CA TYR A 210 5.42 -0.22 -4.59
C TYR A 210 4.48 -1.18 -3.85
N GLU A 211 3.33 -1.55 -4.44
CA GLU A 211 2.28 -2.29 -3.75
C GLU A 211 2.02 -3.64 -4.45
N LEU A 212 2.94 -4.60 -4.27
CA LEU A 212 2.79 -5.94 -4.86
C LEU A 212 1.59 -6.71 -4.29
N GLY A 213 1.14 -6.35 -3.07
CA GLY A 213 0.02 -7.00 -2.41
C GLY A 213 -1.29 -6.87 -3.19
N LEU A 214 -1.53 -5.74 -3.88
CA LEU A 214 -2.75 -5.59 -4.70
C LEU A 214 -2.65 -6.29 -6.04
N LEU A 215 -1.43 -6.54 -6.55
CA LEU A 215 -1.21 -7.31 -7.77
C LEU A 215 -1.52 -8.80 -7.60
N GLN A 216 -1.70 -9.27 -6.36
CA GLN A 216 -2.19 -10.63 -6.11
C GLN A 216 -3.64 -10.82 -6.57
N TRP A 217 -4.39 -9.72 -6.73
CA TRP A 217 -5.75 -9.75 -7.24
C TRP A 217 -5.72 -9.58 -8.76
N GLU A 218 -6.11 -10.64 -9.48
CA GLU A 218 -6.03 -10.67 -10.96
C GLU A 218 -6.80 -9.50 -11.60
N TRP A 219 -8.00 -9.19 -11.09
CA TRP A 219 -8.79 -8.07 -11.59
C TRP A 219 -8.05 -6.74 -11.43
N TYR A 220 -7.33 -6.55 -10.33
CA TYR A 220 -6.63 -5.29 -10.05
C TYR A 220 -5.45 -5.10 -10.98
N ALA A 221 -4.67 -6.16 -11.19
CA ALA A 221 -3.54 -6.15 -12.12
C ALA A 221 -3.96 -5.82 -13.56
N ARG A 222 -5.17 -6.24 -13.98
CA ARG A 222 -5.72 -5.93 -15.31
C ARG A 222 -6.11 -4.47 -15.50
N LEU A 223 -6.34 -3.72 -14.43
CA LEU A 223 -6.69 -2.30 -14.52
C LEU A 223 -5.49 -1.42 -14.87
N ILE A 224 -4.27 -1.88 -14.60
CA ILE A 224 -3.05 -1.07 -14.77
C ILE A 224 -2.85 -0.75 -16.25
N ARG A 225 -2.90 0.55 -16.57
CA ARG A 225 -2.60 1.05 -17.92
C ARG A 225 -1.10 1.06 -18.18
N ASP A 226 -0.70 0.59 -19.35
CA ASP A 226 0.65 0.79 -19.86
C ASP A 226 0.80 2.23 -20.37
N LEU A 227 1.33 3.11 -19.54
CA LEU A 227 1.54 4.51 -19.90
C LEU A 227 2.81 4.65 -20.76
N PRO A 228 2.79 5.51 -21.80
CA PRO A 228 3.91 5.67 -22.72
C PRO A 228 5.11 6.41 -22.11
N TYR A 229 5.10 6.64 -20.80
CA TYR A 229 6.16 7.27 -20.05
C TYR A 229 6.03 6.91 -18.57
N GLN A 230 7.11 7.15 -17.84
CA GLN A 230 7.19 6.96 -16.41
C GLN A 230 7.72 8.26 -15.79
N ALA A 231 7.11 8.68 -14.70
CA ALA A 231 7.46 9.90 -13.98
C ALA A 231 8.49 9.62 -12.89
N ARG A 232 9.19 10.66 -12.46
CA ARG A 232 10.09 10.57 -11.30
C ARG A 232 9.30 10.82 -10.03
N LEU A 233 9.63 10.10 -8.96
CA LEU A 233 9.00 10.31 -7.68
C LEU A 233 9.78 11.34 -6.84
N ASP A 234 9.07 12.23 -6.15
CA ASP A 234 9.59 13.17 -5.16
C ASP A 234 8.55 13.38 -4.04
N ALA A 235 8.94 14.05 -2.96
CA ALA A 235 8.04 14.44 -1.89
C ALA A 235 8.45 15.75 -1.23
N VAL A 236 7.52 16.36 -0.51
CA VAL A 236 7.79 17.50 0.36
C VAL A 236 8.02 17.07 1.80
N GLU A 237 8.90 17.79 2.50
CA GLU A 237 9.16 17.62 3.94
C GLU A 237 8.08 18.38 4.73
N VAL A 238 6.87 17.83 4.71
CA VAL A 238 5.67 18.36 5.38
C VAL A 238 4.89 17.18 5.93
N ASP A 239 4.33 17.33 7.11
CA ASP A 239 3.46 16.30 7.68
C ASP A 239 1.98 16.67 7.51
N LEU A 240 1.14 15.65 7.35
CA LEU A 240 -0.31 15.78 7.28
C LEU A 240 -0.96 15.29 8.56
N LEU A 241 -2.02 15.99 8.93
CA LEU A 241 -3.02 15.57 9.89
C LEU A 241 -4.19 15.00 9.10
N HIS A 242 -4.54 13.75 9.38
CA HIS A 242 -5.76 13.11 8.92
C HIS A 242 -6.86 13.37 9.96
N CYS A 243 -7.94 14.02 9.51
CA CYS A 243 -9.10 14.27 10.35
C CYS A 243 -9.87 12.96 10.54
N PHE A 244 -10.11 12.59 11.80
CA PHE A 244 -10.76 11.33 12.13
C PHE A 244 -12.17 11.18 11.53
N HIS A 245 -12.34 10.15 10.70
CA HIS A 245 -13.64 9.74 10.15
C HIS A 245 -13.97 8.25 10.32
N GLY A 246 -13.41 7.65 11.37
CA GLY A 246 -13.62 6.24 11.71
C GLY A 246 -12.29 5.49 11.72
N LYS A 247 -12.27 4.34 12.40
CA LYS A 247 -11.04 3.58 12.59
C LYS A 247 -10.59 2.94 11.28
N PHE A 248 -9.29 2.93 11.04
CA PHE A 248 -8.68 2.28 9.89
C PHE A 248 -9.02 0.79 9.83
N SER A 249 -9.00 0.11 10.97
CA SER A 249 -9.36 -1.31 11.12
C SER A 249 -10.81 -1.63 10.72
N GLU A 250 -11.70 -0.64 10.69
CA GLU A 250 -13.12 -0.83 10.33
C GLU A 250 -13.39 -0.69 8.83
N ARG A 251 -12.39 -0.29 8.03
CA ARG A 251 -12.55 -0.01 6.59
C ARG A 251 -12.75 -1.26 5.72
N ARG A 252 -12.40 -2.46 6.20
CA ARG A 252 -12.68 -3.79 5.57
C ARG A 252 -12.33 -3.89 4.08
N ALA A 253 -11.29 -3.17 3.67
CA ALA A 253 -10.86 -3.13 2.27
C ALA A 253 -10.37 -4.50 1.80
N TYR A 254 -9.69 -5.24 2.69
CA TYR A 254 -9.14 -6.55 2.38
C TYR A 254 -10.23 -7.59 2.10
N GLU A 255 -11.21 -7.73 2.99
CA GLU A 255 -12.35 -8.66 2.84
C GLU A 255 -13.17 -8.31 1.60
N THR A 256 -13.33 -7.02 1.30
CA THR A 256 -14.03 -6.59 0.09
C THR A 256 -13.25 -6.94 -1.17
N PHE A 257 -11.93 -6.71 -1.22
CA PHE A 257 -11.09 -7.15 -2.33
C PHE A 257 -11.10 -8.68 -2.49
N GLN A 258 -11.10 -9.42 -1.39
CA GLN A 258 -11.22 -10.87 -1.40
C GLN A 258 -12.56 -11.30 -2.03
N ALA A 259 -13.67 -10.67 -1.66
CA ALA A 259 -14.97 -10.96 -2.24
C ALA A 259 -15.01 -10.62 -3.75
N LEU A 260 -14.50 -9.45 -4.14
CA LEU A 260 -14.41 -9.00 -5.53
C LEU A 260 -13.52 -9.92 -6.39
N SER A 261 -12.48 -10.53 -5.80
CA SER A 261 -11.61 -11.48 -6.50
C SER A 261 -12.30 -12.76 -6.96
N ARG A 262 -13.51 -13.04 -6.46
CA ARG A 262 -14.32 -14.21 -6.85
C ARG A 262 -15.26 -13.93 -8.02
N LEU A 263 -15.27 -12.70 -8.53
CA LEU A 263 -16.15 -12.25 -9.59
C LEU A 263 -15.42 -12.25 -10.94
N ALA A 264 -16.16 -12.01 -12.02
CA ALA A 264 -15.52 -11.73 -13.31
C ALA A 264 -14.65 -10.44 -13.19
N PRO A 265 -13.75 -10.18 -14.15
CA PRO A 265 -12.92 -8.99 -14.11
C PRO A 265 -13.76 -7.70 -13.95
N LEU A 266 -13.41 -6.84 -13.00
CA LEU A 266 -14.29 -5.75 -12.55
C LEU A 266 -14.61 -4.74 -13.65
N GLU A 267 -13.68 -4.52 -14.58
CA GLU A 267 -13.85 -3.67 -15.76
C GLU A 267 -15.01 -4.12 -16.68
N THR A 268 -15.46 -5.37 -16.54
CA THR A 268 -16.60 -5.89 -17.28
C THR A 268 -17.93 -5.33 -16.77
N PHE A 269 -18.02 -4.90 -15.51
CA PHE A 269 -19.26 -4.47 -14.86
C PHE A 269 -19.47 -2.97 -14.82
N VAL A 270 -18.39 -2.19 -14.94
CA VAL A 270 -18.42 -0.73 -14.81
C VAL A 270 -17.95 -0.03 -16.09
N LYS A 271 -18.42 1.20 -16.29
CA LYS A 271 -18.02 2.11 -17.37
C LYS A 271 -17.94 3.54 -16.84
N ILE A 272 -17.30 4.43 -17.60
CA ILE A 272 -17.48 5.87 -17.40
C ILE A 272 -18.72 6.31 -18.18
N ASP A 273 -19.63 7.02 -17.52
CA ASP A 273 -20.85 7.53 -18.14
C ASP A 273 -20.66 8.94 -18.73
N GLU A 274 -21.74 9.52 -19.26
CA GLU A 274 -21.72 10.85 -19.88
C GLU A 274 -21.44 12.00 -18.89
N THR A 275 -21.60 11.77 -17.58
CA THR A 275 -21.24 12.73 -16.54
C THR A 275 -19.75 12.67 -16.20
N GLY A 276 -19.06 11.61 -16.64
CA GLY A 276 -17.65 11.33 -16.33
C GLY A 276 -17.45 10.58 -15.01
N LEU A 277 -18.53 10.15 -14.35
CA LEU A 277 -18.49 9.28 -13.18
C LEU A 277 -18.39 7.80 -13.57
N LEU A 278 -17.92 6.99 -12.63
CA LEU A 278 -18.00 5.54 -12.76
C LEU A 278 -19.45 5.08 -12.57
N ALA A 279 -19.91 4.18 -13.43
CA ALA A 279 -21.28 3.70 -13.44
C ALA A 279 -21.34 2.19 -13.67
N TRP A 280 -22.29 1.53 -13.02
CA TRP A 280 -22.69 0.16 -13.31
C TRP A 280 -23.25 0.08 -14.74
N LYS A 281 -22.76 -0.89 -15.52
CA LYS A 281 -23.36 -1.21 -16.83
C LYS A 281 -24.76 -1.81 -16.67
N ASP A 282 -24.93 -2.65 -15.64
CA ASP A 282 -26.21 -3.18 -15.19
C ASP A 282 -26.43 -2.79 -13.72
N PRO A 283 -27.37 -1.89 -13.41
CA PRO A 283 -27.70 -1.51 -12.03
C PRO A 283 -28.21 -2.65 -11.14
N ASN A 284 -28.59 -3.81 -11.71
CA ASN A 284 -29.08 -4.98 -10.97
C ASN A 284 -28.05 -6.11 -10.86
N CYS A 285 -26.81 -5.87 -11.27
CA CYS A 285 -25.78 -6.88 -11.26
C CYS A 285 -25.47 -7.40 -9.84
N THR A 286 -24.91 -8.60 -9.75
CA THR A 286 -24.64 -9.26 -8.48
C THR A 286 -23.51 -8.58 -7.71
N GLU A 287 -22.57 -7.96 -8.42
CA GLU A 287 -21.43 -7.22 -7.91
C GLU A 287 -21.89 -5.98 -7.13
N ARG A 288 -22.87 -5.24 -7.67
CA ARG A 288 -23.49 -4.12 -6.93
C ARG A 288 -24.19 -4.60 -5.67
N ARG A 289 -24.89 -5.75 -5.75
CA ARG A 289 -25.56 -6.37 -4.58
C ARG A 289 -24.54 -6.81 -3.53
N LEU A 290 -23.37 -7.31 -3.94
CA LEU A 290 -22.25 -7.61 -3.04
C LEU A 290 -21.72 -6.34 -2.37
N LEU A 291 -21.43 -5.28 -3.13
CA LEU A 291 -20.91 -4.03 -2.57
C LEU A 291 -21.88 -3.32 -1.62
N ARG A 292 -23.19 -3.51 -1.78
CA ARG A 292 -24.20 -3.05 -0.80
C ARG A 292 -24.12 -3.78 0.54
N ARG A 293 -23.47 -4.95 0.57
CA ARG A 293 -23.30 -5.80 1.75
C ARG A 293 -21.90 -5.74 2.36
N ARG A 294 -21.10 -4.71 2.01
CA ARG A 294 -19.80 -4.43 2.64
C ARG A 294 -19.82 -4.44 4.17
N PRO A 295 -20.84 -3.87 4.85
CA PRO A 295 -20.96 -3.97 6.31
C PRO A 295 -21.13 -5.39 6.85
N GLU A 296 -21.29 -6.41 6.00
CA GLU A 296 -21.32 -7.82 6.40
C GLU A 296 -19.97 -8.53 6.20
N LEU A 297 -19.04 -7.96 5.44
CA LEU A 297 -17.73 -8.56 5.10
C LEU A 297 -16.72 -8.34 6.23
N VAL A 298 -16.96 -8.93 7.40
CA VAL A 298 -16.12 -8.75 8.60
C VAL A 298 -14.91 -9.69 8.65
N ASP A 299 -14.98 -10.82 7.95
CA ASP A 299 -13.96 -11.87 7.91
C ASP A 299 -14.17 -12.76 6.68
N GLU A 300 -13.25 -13.71 6.46
CA GLU A 300 -13.30 -14.66 5.33
C GLU A 300 -14.58 -15.52 5.35
N GLU A 301 -15.04 -15.96 6.52
CA GLU A 301 -16.26 -16.76 6.64
C GLU A 301 -17.50 -15.94 6.22
N ALA A 302 -17.54 -14.67 6.60
CA ALA A 302 -18.58 -13.74 6.21
C ALA A 302 -18.59 -13.48 4.71
N VAL A 303 -17.42 -13.36 4.08
CA VAL A 303 -17.29 -13.29 2.62
C VAL A 303 -17.95 -14.52 1.99
N GLU A 304 -17.63 -15.73 2.46
CA GLU A 304 -18.23 -16.96 1.93
C GLU A 304 -19.75 -17.01 2.10
N ARG A 305 -20.27 -16.64 3.28
CA ARG A 305 -21.73 -16.57 3.54
C ARG A 305 -22.43 -15.57 2.62
N VAL A 306 -21.86 -14.38 2.43
CA VAL A 306 -22.42 -13.35 1.55
C VAL A 306 -22.42 -13.81 0.10
N LEU A 307 -21.32 -14.38 -0.39
CA LEU A 307 -21.25 -14.93 -1.75
C LEU A 307 -22.27 -16.06 -1.98
N ALA A 308 -22.37 -17.00 -1.05
CA ALA A 308 -23.33 -18.11 -1.13
C ALA A 308 -24.78 -17.61 -1.20
N SER A 309 -25.14 -16.65 -0.36
CA SER A 309 -26.50 -16.08 -0.34
C SER A 309 -26.84 -15.25 -1.59
N LEU A 310 -25.85 -14.77 -2.35
CA LEU A 310 -26.04 -14.13 -3.64
C LEU A 310 -26.13 -15.13 -4.82
N GLY A 311 -26.02 -16.44 -4.54
CA GLY A 311 -25.97 -17.48 -5.57
C GLY A 311 -24.69 -17.42 -6.41
N LEU A 312 -23.66 -16.72 -5.93
CA LEU A 312 -22.36 -16.72 -6.57
C LEU A 312 -21.67 -18.04 -6.21
N PRO A 313 -21.03 -18.71 -7.19
CA PRO A 313 -20.34 -19.95 -6.91
C PRO A 313 -19.26 -19.68 -5.86
N VAL A 314 -19.43 -20.29 -4.68
CA VAL A 314 -18.33 -20.50 -3.73
C VAL A 314 -17.47 -21.61 -4.32
N ALA A 315 -16.86 -21.35 -5.48
CA ALA A 315 -15.83 -22.22 -5.96
C ALA A 315 -14.77 -22.25 -4.86
N ARG A 316 -14.43 -23.47 -4.38
CA ARG A 316 -13.16 -23.68 -3.67
C ARG A 316 -12.10 -22.94 -4.48
N LYS A 317 -11.32 -22.09 -3.80
CA LYS A 317 -10.30 -21.19 -4.37
C LYS A 317 -9.88 -21.68 -5.75
N ALA A 318 -10.14 -20.86 -6.77
CA ALA A 318 -9.72 -21.12 -8.14
C ALA A 318 -8.38 -21.86 -8.12
N GLU A 319 -8.34 -23.03 -8.77
CA GLU A 319 -7.10 -23.77 -8.97
C GLU A 319 -5.99 -22.77 -9.25
N GLU A 320 -4.98 -22.86 -8.38
CA GLU A 320 -3.87 -21.94 -8.22
C GLU A 320 -3.60 -21.10 -9.46
N PHE A 321 -4.08 -19.85 -9.45
CA PHE A 321 -3.37 -18.82 -10.19
C PHE A 321 -2.02 -18.68 -9.47
N SER A 322 -1.06 -19.53 -9.83
CA SER A 322 0.31 -19.10 -9.87
C SER A 322 0.27 -17.94 -10.86
N VAL A 323 0.13 -16.71 -10.35
CA VAL A 323 0.71 -15.59 -11.07
C VAL A 323 2.14 -16.04 -11.25
N ARG A 324 2.48 -16.50 -12.46
CA ARG A 324 3.85 -16.46 -12.95
C ARG A 324 4.16 -14.98 -12.89
N MET A 325 4.53 -14.52 -11.70
CA MET A 325 5.26 -13.30 -11.50
C MET A 325 6.48 -13.56 -12.36
N ALA A 326 6.44 -13.15 -13.64
CA ALA A 326 7.67 -12.91 -14.38
C ALA A 326 8.49 -12.08 -13.39
N PRO A 327 9.69 -12.53 -13.00
CA PRO A 327 10.36 -12.05 -11.79
C PRO A 327 10.35 -10.52 -11.81
N PHE A 328 9.45 -9.95 -11.03
CA PHE A 328 9.28 -8.50 -10.97
C PHE A 328 10.54 -8.02 -10.24
N ARG A 329 11.34 -7.32 -11.02
CA ARG A 329 12.58 -6.69 -10.61
C ARG A 329 12.20 -5.44 -9.78
N ILE A 330 12.83 -5.27 -8.61
CA ILE A 330 12.69 -4.17 -7.65
C ILE A 330 14.04 -3.46 -7.47
N ALA A 331 14.10 -2.17 -7.79
CA ALA A 331 15.33 -1.44 -8.11
C ALA A 331 16.33 -1.12 -7.03
N PRO A 332 17.57 -0.78 -7.44
CA PRO A 332 18.73 -0.81 -6.58
C PRO A 332 19.14 0.53 -5.96
N TRP A 333 18.38 1.63 -6.13
CA TRP A 333 18.91 3.01 -6.06
C TRP A 333 18.85 3.71 -4.69
N ALA A 334 18.94 2.97 -3.59
CA ALA A 334 19.50 3.54 -2.36
C ALA A 334 21.04 3.42 -2.43
N THR A 335 21.67 4.24 -3.28
CA THR A 335 23.12 4.41 -3.28
C THR A 335 23.49 5.59 -2.37
N ASP A 336 24.31 5.27 -1.37
CA ASP A 336 25.23 6.15 -0.63
C ASP A 336 24.75 6.95 0.59
N LYS A 337 23.60 6.63 1.19
CA LYS A 337 23.37 7.06 2.57
C LYS A 337 22.99 5.87 3.45
N THR A 338 23.98 5.43 4.23
CA THR A 338 23.79 4.57 5.40
C THR A 338 22.80 5.28 6.32
N ALA A 339 21.54 4.86 6.30
CA ALA A 339 20.62 5.18 7.38
C ALA A 339 21.32 4.81 8.71
N PRO A 340 21.26 5.65 9.75
CA PRO A 340 21.91 5.35 11.01
C PRO A 340 21.45 3.98 11.47
N SER A 341 22.39 3.03 11.55
CA SER A 341 22.14 1.70 12.07
C SER A 341 21.55 1.87 13.47
N ARG A 342 20.27 1.51 13.66
CA ARG A 342 19.80 1.25 15.03
C ARG A 342 20.78 0.22 15.59
N GLN A 343 21.55 0.59 16.62
CA GLN A 343 22.57 -0.26 17.26
C GLN A 343 21.95 -1.40 18.10
N GLY A 344 20.72 -1.81 17.77
CA GLY A 344 19.96 -2.79 18.51
C GLY A 344 19.62 -4.00 17.64
N PRO A 345 19.23 -5.11 18.28
CA PRO A 345 18.83 -6.31 17.56
C PRO A 345 17.63 -6.04 16.66
N LEU A 346 17.67 -6.61 15.46
CA LEU A 346 16.59 -6.53 14.47
C LEU A 346 15.70 -7.77 14.60
N SER A 347 14.49 -7.60 15.14
CA SER A 347 13.53 -8.69 15.21
C SER A 347 12.92 -9.00 13.84
N LEU A 348 13.06 -10.25 13.41
CA LEU A 348 12.47 -10.80 12.18
C LEU A 348 11.10 -11.41 12.45
N PHE A 349 10.97 -12.09 13.60
CA PHE A 349 9.75 -12.69 14.14
C PHE A 349 9.88 -12.71 15.68
N ASP A 350 8.86 -12.27 16.43
CA ASP A 350 8.86 -12.30 17.91
C ASP A 350 7.45 -12.63 18.42
N ALA A 351 7.33 -13.68 19.23
CA ALA A 351 6.09 -14.09 19.87
C ALA A 351 5.62 -13.16 21.01
N GLY A 352 6.43 -12.19 21.45
CA GLY A 352 6.10 -11.28 22.54
C GLY A 352 5.28 -10.05 22.16
N TRP A 353 5.16 -9.71 20.88
CA TRP A 353 4.47 -8.50 20.43
C TRP A 353 2.98 -8.74 20.16
N GLU A 354 2.14 -7.83 20.67
CA GLU A 354 0.70 -7.80 20.41
C GLU A 354 0.46 -7.87 18.89
N TYR A 355 -0.43 -8.79 18.53
CA TYR A 355 -0.63 -9.28 17.17
C TYR A 355 -1.34 -8.23 16.31
N GLY A 356 -0.59 -7.22 15.83
CA GLY A 356 -1.11 -6.13 15.00
C GLY A 356 -0.45 -5.97 13.63
N GLU A 357 0.78 -6.45 13.44
CA GLU A 357 1.52 -6.28 12.19
C GLU A 357 2.26 -7.55 11.81
N PHE A 358 1.53 -8.53 11.26
CA PHE A 358 2.21 -9.46 10.37
C PHE A 358 2.92 -8.65 9.30
N LYS A 359 4.23 -8.83 9.19
CA LYS A 359 5.06 -8.27 8.10
C LYS A 359 4.44 -8.69 6.77
N LYS A 360 3.59 -7.83 6.22
CA LYS A 360 2.89 -8.00 4.94
C LYS A 360 3.91 -8.50 3.91
N GLY A 361 3.77 -9.77 3.53
CA GLY A 361 4.56 -10.40 2.48
C GLY A 361 5.51 -11.51 2.89
N SER A 362 5.82 -11.75 4.18
CA SER A 362 6.49 -13.01 4.57
C SER A 362 5.58 -14.20 4.23
N TRP A 363 6.15 -15.28 3.71
CA TRP A 363 5.38 -16.37 3.10
C TRP A 363 6.00 -17.72 3.35
N SER A 364 5.24 -18.78 3.12
CA SER A 364 5.79 -20.14 3.09
C SER A 364 5.21 -20.98 1.96
N ASP A 365 5.99 -21.95 1.50
CA ASP A 365 5.63 -22.91 0.47
C ASP A 365 5.71 -24.33 0.98
N ASN A 366 4.84 -25.19 0.46
CA ASN A 366 4.77 -26.60 0.83
C ASN A 366 4.64 -26.84 2.35
N VAL A 367 4.08 -25.88 3.08
CA VAL A 367 3.78 -26.00 4.50
C VAL A 367 2.29 -26.31 4.71
N LEU A 368 1.94 -27.17 5.67
CA LEU A 368 0.56 -27.41 6.09
C LEU A 368 0.06 -26.18 6.84
N HIS A 369 -1.01 -25.57 6.33
CA HIS A 369 -1.65 -24.41 6.94
C HIS A 369 -2.98 -24.80 7.58
N ALA A 370 -3.34 -24.13 8.68
CA ALA A 370 -4.70 -24.13 9.20
C ALA A 370 -5.63 -23.15 8.44
N GLY A 371 -5.06 -22.22 7.67
CA GLY A 371 -5.76 -21.15 6.93
C GLY A 371 -5.31 -21.04 5.46
N PRO A 372 -5.56 -19.91 4.77
CA PRO A 372 -5.24 -19.74 3.35
C PRO A 372 -3.75 -19.98 3.02
N ASN A 373 -3.47 -20.83 2.02
CA ASN A 373 -2.10 -21.16 1.58
C ASN A 373 -1.28 -19.90 1.20
N ARG A 374 -0.02 -19.87 1.67
CA ARG A 374 1.09 -18.89 1.41
C ARG A 374 1.41 -17.88 2.52
N GLU A 375 0.55 -17.67 3.50
CA GLU A 375 0.92 -16.87 4.68
C GLU A 375 1.75 -17.70 5.66
N LEU A 376 2.59 -17.06 6.47
CA LEU A 376 3.29 -17.78 7.55
C LEU A 376 2.26 -18.46 8.47
N PRO A 377 2.33 -19.79 8.68
CA PRO A 377 1.38 -20.52 9.51
C PRO A 377 1.65 -20.24 10.99
N VAL A 378 0.95 -19.25 11.55
CA VAL A 378 1.11 -18.89 12.96
C VAL A 378 -0.05 -19.44 13.79
N GLU A 379 0.28 -20.24 14.80
CA GLU A 379 -0.65 -20.82 15.76
C GLU A 379 -0.48 -20.14 17.12
N PHE A 380 -1.58 -19.88 17.83
CA PHE A 380 -1.53 -19.42 19.21
C PHE A 380 -1.55 -20.60 20.18
N ARG A 381 -0.55 -20.67 21.06
CA ARG A 381 -0.51 -21.65 22.14
C ARG A 381 -0.16 -20.99 23.46
N SER A 382 -1.01 -21.19 24.46
CA SER A 382 -0.88 -20.57 25.79
C SER A 382 -0.72 -19.05 25.75
N GLY A 383 -1.41 -18.38 24.81
CA GLY A 383 -1.39 -16.92 24.66
C GLY A 383 -0.20 -16.36 23.88
N SER A 384 0.71 -17.20 23.35
CA SER A 384 1.84 -16.74 22.55
C SER A 384 1.76 -17.27 21.09
N PRO A 385 2.02 -16.43 20.08
CA PRO A 385 2.25 -16.84 18.71
C PRO A 385 3.37 -17.85 18.55
N ARG A 386 3.21 -18.77 17.61
CA ARG A 386 4.26 -19.69 17.18
C ARG A 386 4.17 -19.90 15.67
N LEU A 387 5.27 -19.71 14.97
CA LEU A 387 5.36 -20.08 13.57
C LEU A 387 5.52 -21.60 13.46
N THR A 388 4.48 -22.28 12.98
CA THR A 388 4.39 -23.75 12.92
C THR A 388 4.64 -24.25 11.50
N LEU A 389 5.86 -24.69 11.21
CA LEU A 389 6.27 -25.14 9.87
C LEU A 389 6.23 -26.67 9.80
N ARG A 390 5.28 -27.21 9.04
CA ARG A 390 5.08 -28.66 8.81
C ARG A 390 4.98 -28.95 7.32
N GLY A 391 5.74 -29.90 6.77
CA GLY A 391 5.66 -30.20 5.33
C GLY A 391 4.31 -30.75 4.85
N LYS A 392 3.80 -30.27 3.71
CA LYS A 392 2.75 -30.96 2.94
C LYS A 392 3.38 -32.26 2.42
N GLY A 393 2.85 -33.42 2.82
CA GLY A 393 3.42 -34.73 2.51
C GLY A 393 3.53 -35.12 1.03
N GLU A 394 3.48 -34.18 0.10
CA GLU A 394 3.57 -34.39 -1.35
C GLU A 394 4.91 -33.91 -1.92
N THR A 395 5.67 -33.14 -1.15
CA THR A 395 6.98 -32.59 -1.57
C THR A 395 8.07 -32.97 -0.59
N ASP A 396 9.32 -33.03 -1.07
CA ASP A 396 10.47 -33.45 -0.25
C ASP A 396 10.94 -32.38 0.75
N HIS A 397 10.50 -31.13 0.57
CA HIS A 397 10.91 -30.01 1.39
C HIS A 397 9.83 -28.95 1.47
N TRP A 398 9.89 -28.15 2.53
CA TRP A 398 9.12 -26.93 2.67
C TRP A 398 10.03 -25.71 2.79
N ASN A 399 9.50 -24.52 2.53
CA ASN A 399 10.24 -23.28 2.65
C ASN A 399 9.42 -22.21 3.38
N ALA A 400 10.05 -21.45 4.26
CA ALA A 400 9.48 -20.26 4.88
C ALA A 400 10.43 -19.09 4.66
N VAL A 401 9.88 -17.94 4.30
CA VAL A 401 10.64 -16.74 3.97
C VAL A 401 10.18 -15.61 4.87
N LEU A 402 11.12 -15.10 5.67
CA LEU A 402 10.92 -13.98 6.57
C LEU A 402 11.53 -12.72 5.96
N ALA A 403 10.72 -11.69 5.76
CA ALA A 403 11.21 -10.38 5.32
C ALA A 403 12.03 -9.73 6.46
N VAL A 404 13.21 -9.21 6.12
CA VAL A 404 14.06 -8.52 7.10
C VAL A 404 13.37 -7.26 7.60
N ARG A 405 12.70 -6.52 6.69
CA ARG A 405 11.83 -5.39 7.00
C ARG A 405 10.40 -5.64 6.49
N PRO A 406 9.35 -5.09 7.13
CA PRO A 406 7.96 -5.31 6.74
C PRO A 406 7.65 -4.91 5.28
N ASN A 407 8.27 -3.84 4.80
CA ASN A 407 8.11 -3.32 3.43
C ASN A 407 9.03 -4.00 2.39
N TRP A 408 9.65 -5.14 2.72
CA TRP A 408 10.58 -5.85 1.84
C TRP A 408 11.81 -5.05 1.37
N THR A 409 12.13 -3.94 2.04
CA THR A 409 13.40 -3.24 1.81
C THR A 409 14.56 -4.00 2.47
N TRP A 410 15.76 -3.83 1.94
CA TRP A 410 16.97 -4.41 2.53
C TRP A 410 17.39 -3.67 3.81
N ALA A 411 18.11 -4.36 4.68
CA ALA A 411 18.76 -3.80 5.86
C ALA A 411 20.28 -4.05 5.80
N ASP A 412 21.02 -3.14 6.43
CA ASP A 412 22.43 -3.35 6.72
C ASP A 412 22.54 -4.19 8.00
N LEU A 413 22.98 -5.43 7.85
CA LEU A 413 23.25 -6.37 8.93
C LEU A 413 24.76 -6.46 9.25
N SER A 414 25.62 -5.70 8.57
CA SER A 414 27.08 -5.79 8.74
C SER A 414 27.58 -5.29 10.10
N CYS A 415 26.76 -4.51 10.81
CA CYS A 415 27.03 -4.08 12.18
C CYS A 415 26.54 -5.08 13.24
N LEU A 416 25.83 -6.14 12.83
CA LEU A 416 25.32 -7.20 13.69
C LEU A 416 26.23 -8.42 13.64
N ARG A 417 26.12 -9.30 14.61
CA ARG A 417 27.03 -10.43 14.81
C ARG A 417 26.41 -11.76 14.44
N ALA A 418 25.14 -11.97 14.73
CA ALA A 418 24.53 -13.29 14.56
C ALA A 418 23.04 -13.24 14.22
N LEU A 419 22.58 -14.27 13.50
CA LEU A 419 21.17 -14.63 13.44
C LEU A 419 20.86 -15.56 14.62
N GLN A 420 19.97 -15.13 15.50
CA GLN A 420 19.46 -15.93 16.61
C GLN A 420 18.04 -16.40 16.30
N MET A 421 17.78 -17.68 16.55
CA MET A 421 16.48 -18.29 16.35
C MET A 421 16.15 -19.26 17.48
N THR A 422 14.95 -19.13 18.05
CA THR A 422 14.44 -20.06 19.06
C THR A 422 13.43 -21.00 18.42
N VAL A 423 13.75 -22.29 18.46
CA VAL A 423 13.08 -23.35 17.70
C VAL A 423 12.82 -24.57 18.58
N THR A 424 11.67 -25.20 18.39
CA THR A 424 11.28 -26.47 19.01
C THR A 424 10.94 -27.48 17.91
N THR A 425 11.41 -28.73 18.01
CA THR A 425 11.05 -29.80 17.06
C THR A 425 10.01 -30.74 17.66
N ALA A 426 9.13 -31.32 16.84
CA ALA A 426 8.12 -32.27 17.34
C ALA A 426 8.55 -33.74 17.24
N SER A 427 9.47 -34.07 16.34
CA SER A 427 9.81 -35.45 15.92
C SER A 427 11.20 -35.91 16.34
N GLY A 428 11.93 -35.12 17.15
CA GLY A 428 13.30 -35.39 17.54
C GLY A 428 14.32 -34.78 16.57
N LYS A 429 15.28 -35.59 16.08
CA LYS A 429 16.40 -35.13 15.26
C LYS A 429 15.95 -34.59 13.90
N GLU A 430 15.95 -33.28 13.74
CA GLU A 430 15.59 -32.58 12.51
C GLU A 430 16.79 -31.84 11.92
N THR A 431 16.73 -31.55 10.62
CA THR A 431 17.73 -30.73 9.94
C THR A 431 17.07 -29.65 9.13
N ILE A 432 17.51 -28.41 9.34
CA ILE A 432 17.01 -27.24 8.65
C ILE A 432 18.16 -26.51 7.96
N ARG A 433 17.82 -25.78 6.91
CA ARG A 433 18.73 -25.02 6.07
C ARG A 433 18.34 -23.57 6.13
N LEU A 434 19.32 -22.71 6.34
CA LEU A 434 19.14 -21.27 6.43
C LEU A 434 19.96 -20.58 5.37
N CYS A 435 19.33 -19.64 4.65
CA CYS A 435 20.02 -18.75 3.74
C CYS A 435 19.55 -17.31 3.97
N LEU A 436 20.47 -16.37 3.83
CA LEU A 436 20.17 -14.96 3.68
C LEU A 436 20.13 -14.63 2.19
N HIS A 437 19.27 -13.68 1.83
CA HIS A 437 19.25 -13.15 0.47
C HIS A 437 19.60 -11.68 0.51
N SER A 438 20.68 -11.30 -0.16
CA SER A 438 21.07 -9.92 -0.35
C SER A 438 20.69 -9.45 -1.75
N ILE A 439 20.55 -8.14 -1.90
CA ILE A 439 20.29 -7.50 -3.19
C ILE A 439 21.40 -6.50 -3.46
N GLU A 440 22.16 -6.68 -4.53
CA GLU A 440 23.21 -5.74 -4.96
C GLU A 440 22.65 -4.59 -5.85
N PRO A 441 23.44 -3.55 -6.17
CA PRO A 441 23.15 -2.65 -7.27
C PRO A 441 22.82 -3.44 -8.56
N GLY A 442 21.76 -3.04 -9.26
CA GLY A 442 21.18 -3.80 -10.38
C GLY A 442 20.19 -4.91 -9.98
N GLU A 443 19.84 -5.01 -8.70
CA GLU A 443 18.83 -5.92 -8.13
C GLU A 443 19.13 -7.41 -8.26
N ARG A 444 20.37 -7.75 -8.54
CA ARG A 444 20.75 -9.14 -8.58
C ARG A 444 20.63 -9.68 -7.16
N GLU A 445 19.74 -10.64 -6.99
CA GLU A 445 19.60 -11.37 -5.74
C GLU A 445 20.76 -12.35 -5.64
N TYR A 446 21.46 -12.27 -4.51
CA TYR A 446 22.52 -13.21 -4.13
C TYR A 446 22.06 -13.96 -2.90
N VAL A 447 22.15 -15.28 -2.99
CA VAL A 447 21.88 -16.16 -1.87
C VAL A 447 23.20 -16.36 -1.15
N SER A 448 23.20 -16.26 0.18
CA SER A 448 24.36 -16.61 0.99
C SER A 448 24.69 -18.09 0.86
N SER A 449 25.83 -18.49 1.40
CA SER A 449 26.08 -19.89 1.76
C SER A 449 24.93 -20.44 2.62
N GLU A 450 24.58 -21.69 2.36
CA GLU A 450 23.56 -22.41 3.12
C GLU A 450 24.14 -22.86 4.47
N VAL A 451 23.52 -22.42 5.56
CA VAL A 451 23.86 -22.88 6.91
C VAL A 451 22.92 -24.02 7.30
N VAL A 452 23.49 -25.21 7.46
CA VAL A 452 22.78 -26.41 7.92
C VAL A 452 22.79 -26.47 9.44
N LEU A 453 21.61 -26.62 10.06
CA LEU A 453 21.45 -26.79 11.50
C LEU A 453 20.82 -28.14 11.82
N ALA A 454 21.51 -28.92 12.65
CA ALA A 454 20.94 -30.08 13.31
C ALA A 454 20.22 -29.66 14.60
N LEU A 455 19.01 -30.18 14.78
CA LEU A 455 18.14 -29.94 15.91
C LEU A 455 17.88 -31.29 16.57
N ASP A 456 18.58 -31.60 17.65
CA ASP A 456 18.61 -32.95 18.21
C ASP A 456 17.55 -33.23 19.30
N ASP A 457 16.96 -32.17 19.88
CA ASP A 457 16.06 -32.27 21.03
C ASP A 457 14.66 -31.70 20.74
N PRO A 458 13.59 -32.34 21.24
CA PRO A 458 12.21 -31.84 21.13
C PRO A 458 11.95 -30.66 22.09
N GLU A 459 12.93 -30.26 22.90
CA GLU A 459 12.85 -29.09 23.75
C GLU A 459 13.14 -27.81 22.96
N SER A 460 12.69 -26.67 23.49
CA SER A 460 12.96 -25.38 22.86
C SER A 460 14.44 -25.04 22.97
N VAL A 461 15.11 -24.86 21.82
CA VAL A 461 16.53 -24.56 21.74
C VAL A 461 16.73 -23.24 20.98
N THR A 462 17.53 -22.36 21.57
CA THR A 462 18.01 -21.16 20.89
C THR A 462 19.31 -21.46 20.15
N LYS A 463 19.29 -21.32 18.82
CA LYS A 463 20.47 -21.41 17.96
C LYS A 463 20.97 -20.00 17.64
N THR A 464 22.26 -19.76 17.85
CA THR A 464 22.93 -18.50 17.49
C THR A 464 23.93 -18.80 16.38
N ILE A 465 23.75 -18.16 15.22
CA ILE A 465 24.49 -18.43 13.99
C ILE A 465 25.28 -17.18 13.63
N PRO A 466 26.62 -17.21 13.70
CA PRO A 466 27.45 -16.08 13.29
C PRO A 466 27.15 -15.66 11.85
N LEU A 467 27.01 -14.35 11.59
CA LEU A 467 26.66 -13.84 10.26
C LEU A 467 27.75 -14.12 9.21
N GLU A 468 29.00 -14.19 9.64
CA GLU A 468 30.16 -14.59 8.82
C GLU A 468 29.98 -15.96 8.13
N ARG A 469 29.16 -16.86 8.68
CA ARG A 469 28.87 -18.16 8.05
C ARG A 469 28.04 -18.04 6.77
N PHE A 470 27.43 -16.89 6.53
CA PHE A 470 26.67 -16.60 5.32
C PHE A 470 27.52 -15.90 4.24
N GLU A 471 28.75 -15.49 4.54
CA GLU A 471 29.59 -14.65 3.66
C GLU A 471 30.58 -15.44 2.78
N GLU A 472 30.58 -16.78 2.77
CA GLU A 472 31.59 -17.55 2.02
C GLU A 472 31.43 -17.41 0.49
N GLU A 473 30.28 -16.94 0.00
CA GLU A 473 30.09 -16.57 -1.40
C GLU A 473 30.57 -15.13 -1.68
N SER A 474 31.56 -15.00 -2.58
CA SER A 474 32.23 -13.75 -2.96
C SER A 474 31.34 -12.58 -3.42
N SER A 475 30.04 -12.80 -3.62
CA SER A 475 29.10 -11.80 -4.11
C SER A 475 27.93 -11.51 -3.16
N PHE A 476 27.88 -12.14 -1.98
CA PHE A 476 26.85 -11.86 -0.98
C PHE A 476 27.25 -10.64 -0.11
N ASN A 477 26.27 -9.81 0.26
CA ASN A 477 26.53 -8.55 0.95
C ASN A 477 25.60 -8.33 2.14
N LEU A 478 26.19 -8.40 3.35
CA LEU A 478 25.48 -8.17 4.60
C LEU A 478 24.88 -6.76 4.72
N LYS A 479 25.37 -5.77 3.97
CA LYS A 479 24.82 -4.42 4.00
C LYS A 479 23.46 -4.29 3.32
N ARG A 480 23.04 -5.31 2.55
CA ARG A 480 21.85 -5.27 1.71
C ARG A 480 21.00 -6.52 1.82
N VAL A 481 20.89 -7.11 3.02
CA VAL A 481 20.07 -8.32 3.24
C VAL A 481 18.59 -7.98 3.28
N ARG A 482 17.79 -8.70 2.50
CA ARG A 482 16.36 -8.44 2.34
C ARG A 482 15.47 -9.46 3.03
N LYS A 483 15.86 -10.74 3.03
CA LYS A 483 15.03 -11.83 3.56
C LYS A 483 15.89 -12.97 4.09
N VAL A 484 15.30 -13.75 4.98
CA VAL A 484 15.83 -15.01 5.52
C VAL A 484 14.95 -16.14 5.02
N SER A 485 15.57 -17.16 4.41
CA SER A 485 14.90 -18.39 3.99
C SER A 485 15.21 -19.50 4.97
N ILE A 486 14.17 -20.21 5.39
CA ILE A 486 14.22 -21.36 6.29
C ILE A 486 13.63 -22.54 5.54
N ARG A 487 14.41 -23.58 5.32
CA ARG A 487 14.00 -24.77 4.59
C ARG A 487 14.15 -26.02 5.47
N GLY A 488 13.08 -26.78 5.62
CA GLY A 488 13.10 -28.10 6.25
C GLY A 488 12.75 -29.21 5.26
N ASN A 489 13.02 -30.45 5.64
CA ASN A 489 12.59 -31.62 4.88
C ASN A 489 11.09 -31.89 5.09
N ARG A 490 10.52 -32.81 4.31
CA ARG A 490 9.10 -33.21 4.38
C ARG A 490 8.62 -33.61 5.77
N SER A 491 9.42 -34.36 6.53
CA SER A 491 9.04 -34.85 7.86
C SER A 491 9.23 -33.81 8.96
N CYS A 492 9.94 -32.72 8.66
CA CYS A 492 10.32 -31.73 9.63
C CYS A 492 9.11 -30.92 10.09
N HIS A 493 8.91 -30.91 11.41
CA HIS A 493 7.95 -30.06 12.09
C HIS A 493 8.70 -29.16 13.07
N LEU A 494 8.67 -27.86 12.79
CA LEU A 494 9.26 -26.83 13.62
C LEU A 494 8.20 -25.91 14.20
N GLU A 495 8.41 -25.51 15.44
CA GLU A 495 7.77 -24.34 16.04
C GLU A 495 8.86 -23.29 16.29
N ILE A 496 8.70 -22.11 15.71
CA ILE A 496 9.62 -20.98 15.89
C ILE A 496 8.90 -19.92 16.72
N THR A 497 9.53 -19.49 17.82
CA THR A 497 8.98 -18.45 18.72
C THR A 497 9.68 -17.11 18.57
N ASP A 498 10.89 -17.11 18.00
CA ASP A 498 11.69 -15.91 17.86
C ASP A 498 12.76 -16.08 16.77
N VAL A 499 12.94 -15.05 15.96
CA VAL A 499 14.03 -14.91 14.99
C VAL A 499 14.49 -13.46 15.04
N ARG A 500 15.74 -13.21 15.38
CA ARG A 500 16.32 -11.86 15.45
C ARG A 500 17.75 -11.85 14.96
N VAL A 501 18.20 -10.71 14.44
CA VAL A 501 19.61 -10.48 14.11
C VAL A 501 20.21 -9.60 15.20
N ILE A 502 21.22 -10.09 15.92
CA ILE A 502 21.79 -9.48 17.14
C ILE A 502 23.22 -9.03 16.95
#